data_AF-Q83F34-F1
#
_entry.id   AF-Q83F34-F1
#
_cell.length_a   1.000
_cell.length_b   1.000
_cell.length_c   1.000
_cell.angle_alpha   90.00
_cell.angle_beta   90.00
_cell.angle_gamma   90.00
#
_symmetry.space_group_name_H-M   'P 1'
#
loop_
_entity.id
_entity.type
_entity.pdbx_description
1 polymer ?
#
loop_
_entity_poly.entity_id
_entity_poly.type
_entity_poly.pdbx_seq_one_letter_code
_entity_poly.pdbx_strand_id
1 'polypeptide(L)'
;MNTATRVIVAQNVRTRNRTFQITKQGVVIVALVIALLCSAFGVVYFKDLNRRLFIQYQTLQREKAEELIQWGKLLLEQTTWSTQSRVQRIAEQQLGMQLPSAKEVILVNADAMIE
;
A
#
# COMPACT_ATOMS: atom_id res chain seq x y z
N MET A 1 -39.56 66.55 44.71
CA MET A 1 -39.63 65.75 43.46
C MET A 1 -38.35 64.93 43.22
N ASN A 2 -37.87 64.18 44.23
CA ASN A 2 -36.62 63.41 44.10
C ASN A 2 -36.77 61.94 44.55
N THR A 3 -38.01 61.53 44.84
CA THR A 3 -38.39 60.17 45.25
C THR A 3 -38.70 59.28 44.06
N ALA A 4 -39.45 59.78 43.06
CA ALA A 4 -39.72 59.03 41.84
C ALA A 4 -38.44 58.65 41.08
N THR A 5 -37.46 59.55 41.00
CA THR A 5 -36.16 59.28 40.38
C THR A 5 -35.40 58.17 41.10
N ARG A 6 -35.42 58.14 42.45
CA ARG A 6 -34.77 57.05 43.20
C ARG A 6 -35.45 55.70 43.00
N VAL A 7 -36.78 55.69 42.85
CA VAL A 7 -37.53 54.44 42.62
C VAL A 7 -37.26 53.88 41.21
N ILE A 8 -37.18 54.72 40.18
CA ILE A 8 -36.90 54.28 38.80
C ILE A 8 -35.46 53.81 38.64
N VAL A 9 -34.50 54.48 39.29
CA VAL A 9 -33.07 54.08 39.23
C VAL A 9 -32.83 52.73 39.93
N ALA A 10 -33.58 52.41 40.98
CA ALA A 10 -33.37 51.19 41.75
C ALA A 10 -33.81 49.88 41.05
N GLN A 11 -34.56 49.95 39.94
CA GLN A 11 -35.16 48.76 39.33
C GLN A 11 -34.31 48.11 38.22
N ASN A 12 -33.43 48.85 37.54
CA ASN A 12 -32.80 48.37 36.30
C ASN A 12 -31.51 47.55 36.46
N VAL A 13 -31.00 47.35 37.67
CA VAL A 13 -29.82 46.49 37.92
C VAL A 13 -30.24 45.17 38.55
N ARG A 14 -31.42 44.64 38.19
CA ARG A 14 -31.65 43.18 38.28
C ARG A 14 -30.84 42.53 37.16
N THR A 15 -29.52 42.65 37.23
CA THR A 15 -28.59 41.84 36.46
C THR A 15 -29.02 40.42 36.66
N ARG A 16 -29.50 39.83 35.57
CA ARG A 16 -29.91 38.44 35.53
C ARG A 16 -28.66 37.64 35.82
N ASN A 17 -28.46 37.32 37.10
CA ASN A 17 -27.49 36.34 37.56
C ASN A 17 -27.93 35.01 36.97
N ARG A 18 -27.63 34.81 35.68
CA ARG A 18 -27.58 33.52 35.02
C ARG A 18 -26.36 32.86 35.64
N THR A 19 -26.53 32.42 36.89
CA THR A 19 -25.53 31.65 37.59
C THR A 19 -25.17 30.50 36.65
N PHE A 20 -23.89 30.45 36.30
CA PHE A 20 -23.28 29.35 35.57
C PHE A 20 -23.28 28.16 36.54
N GLN A 21 -24.47 27.65 36.86
CA GLN A 21 -24.61 26.39 37.57
C GLN A 21 -23.93 25.39 36.64
N ILE A 22 -22.88 24.72 37.14
CA ILE A 22 -22.31 23.55 36.49
C ILE A 22 -23.41 22.48 36.55
N THR A 23 -24.39 22.62 35.67
CA THR A 23 -25.43 21.63 35.44
C THR A 23 -24.70 20.36 35.01
N LYS A 24 -25.14 19.19 35.47
CA LYS A 24 -24.56 17.89 35.07
C LYS A 24 -24.34 17.81 33.55
N GLN A 25 -25.24 18.41 32.77
CA GLN A 25 -25.15 18.56 31.31
C GLN A 25 -23.90 19.35 30.85
N GLY A 26 -23.51 20.43 31.54
CA GLY A 26 -22.32 21.21 31.21
C GLY A 26 -21.03 20.41 31.39
N VAL A 27 -20.93 19.59 32.45
CA VAL A 27 -19.80 18.67 32.64
C VAL A 27 -19.73 17.64 31.53
N VAL A 28 -20.88 17.05 31.15
CA VAL A 28 -20.95 16.08 30.04
C VAL A 28 -20.51 16.70 28.73
N ILE A 29 -20.93 17.93 28.42
CA ILE A 29 -20.51 18.64 27.19
C ILE A 29 -18.99 18.88 27.21
N VAL A 30 -18.42 19.36 28.31
CA VAL A 30 -16.97 19.57 28.41
C VAL A 30 -16.22 18.25 28.25
N ALA A 31 -16.69 17.17 28.88
CA ALA A 31 -16.10 15.84 28.72
C ALA A 31 -16.16 15.35 27.26
N LEU A 32 -17.28 15.57 26.56
CA LEU A 32 -17.41 15.24 25.13
C LEU A 32 -16.46 16.07 24.26
N VAL A 33 -16.29 17.36 24.55
CA VAL A 33 -15.33 18.22 23.83
C VAL A 33 -13.90 17.72 24.04
N ILE A 34 -13.52 17.37 25.27
CA ILE A 34 -12.20 16.78 25.57
C ILE A 34 -12.03 15.46 24.83
N ALA A 35 -13.03 14.56 24.87
CA ALA A 35 -12.98 13.28 24.17
C ALA A 35 -12.83 13.46 22.65
N LEU A 36 -13.55 14.43 22.06
CA LEU A 36 -13.45 14.77 20.65
C LEU A 36 -12.05 15.29 20.29
N LEU A 37 -11.48 16.17 21.12
CA LEU A 37 -10.12 16.67 20.92
C LEU A 37 -9.09 15.54 21.01
N CYS A 38 -9.16 14.69 22.04
CA CYS A 38 -8.30 13.52 22.18
C CYS A 38 -8.41 12.59 20.96
N SER A 39 -9.63 12.35 20.47
CA SER A 39 -9.87 11.57 19.25
C SER A 39 -9.23 12.23 18.03
N ALA A 40 -9.42 13.53 17.83
CA ALA A 40 -8.85 14.27 16.71
C ALA A 40 -7.31 14.22 16.71
N PHE A 41 -6.67 14.49 17.84
CA PHE A 41 -5.21 14.37 17.98
C PHE A 41 -4.72 12.94 17.79
N GLY A 42 -5.44 11.96 18.35
CA GLY A 42 -5.16 10.54 18.19
C GLY A 42 -5.14 10.13 16.72
N VAL A 43 -6.19 10.48 15.96
CA VAL A 43 -6.29 10.18 14.52
C VAL A 43 -5.11 10.77 13.74
N VAL A 44 -4.70 12.02 14.03
CA VAL A 44 -3.55 12.66 13.38
C VAL A 44 -2.25 11.90 13.70
N TYR A 45 -2.04 11.54 14.96
CA TYR A 45 -0.86 10.79 15.40
C TYR A 45 -0.79 9.40 14.75
N PHE A 46 -1.88 8.63 14.79
CA PHE A 46 -1.96 7.32 14.14
C PHE A 46 -1.76 7.41 12.63
N LYS A 47 -2.26 8.47 11.99
CA LYS A 47 -2.04 8.70 10.56
C LYS A 47 -0.57 8.92 10.23
N ASP A 48 0.16 9.69 11.03
CA ASP A 48 1.61 9.90 10.83
C ASP A 48 2.40 8.61 11.08
N LEU A 49 2.11 7.89 12.16
CA LEU A 49 2.73 6.59 12.44
C LEU A 49 2.50 5.58 11.32
N ASN A 50 1.26 5.46 10.85
CA ASN A 50 0.92 4.59 9.72
C ASN A 50 1.68 5.00 8.45
N ARG A 51 1.80 6.29 8.17
CA ARG A 51 2.58 6.77 7.02
C ARG A 51 4.06 6.37 7.13
N ARG A 52 4.68 6.53 8.30
CA ARG A 52 6.09 6.16 8.51
C ARG A 52 6.31 4.65 8.35
N LEU A 53 5.45 3.85 8.98
CA LEU A 53 5.52 2.40 8.89
C LEU A 53 5.28 1.90 7.45
N PHE A 54 4.35 2.54 6.74
CA PHE A 54 4.08 2.21 5.34
C PHE A 54 5.24 2.57 4.41
N ILE A 55 5.95 3.67 4.65
CA ILE A 55 7.15 4.02 3.89
C ILE A 55 8.24 2.96 4.12
N GLN A 56 8.51 2.56 5.37
CA GLN A 56 9.50 1.52 5.68
C GLN A 56 9.13 0.16 5.06
N TYR A 57 7.84 -0.19 5.09
CA TYR A 57 7.35 -1.39 4.42
C TYR A 57 7.58 -1.30 2.90
N GLN A 58 7.26 -0.17 2.29
CA GLN A 58 7.51 0.03 0.85
C GLN A 58 8.99 -0.03 0.48
N THR A 59 9.89 0.52 1.31
CA THR A 59 11.33 0.49 1.01
C THR A 59 11.85 -0.94 1.00
N LEU A 60 11.48 -1.75 2.01
CA LEU A 60 11.83 -3.18 2.06
C LEU A 60 11.26 -3.97 0.87
N GLN A 61 10.03 -3.66 0.47
CA GLN A 61 9.42 -4.31 -0.70
C GLN A 61 10.10 -3.91 -2.01
N ARG A 62 10.59 -2.67 -2.14
CA ARG A 62 11.33 -2.22 -3.32
C ARG A 62 12.69 -2.89 -3.43
N GLU A 63 13.40 -3.04 -2.31
CA GLU A 63 14.69 -3.75 -2.25
C GLU A 63 14.54 -5.20 -2.75
N LYS A 64 13.55 -5.94 -2.20
CA LYS A 64 13.24 -7.30 -2.69
C LYS A 64 12.85 -7.33 -4.17
N ALA A 65 12.07 -6.35 -4.63
CA ALA A 65 11.68 -6.29 -6.03
C ALA A 65 12.88 -6.05 -6.96
N GLU A 66 13.84 -5.23 -6.53
CA GLU A 66 15.08 -5.00 -7.27
C GLU A 66 15.91 -6.29 -7.40
N GLU A 67 16.06 -7.04 -6.31
CA GLU A 67 16.72 -8.35 -6.32
C GLU A 67 16.05 -9.34 -7.27
N LEU A 68 14.72 -9.40 -7.28
CA LEU A 68 13.96 -10.26 -8.19
C LEU A 68 14.13 -9.84 -9.66
N ILE A 69 14.21 -8.55 -9.95
CA ILE A 69 14.48 -8.06 -11.31
C ILE A 69 15.88 -8.48 -11.76
N GLN A 70 16.88 -8.35 -10.90
CA GLN A 70 18.25 -8.77 -11.22
C GLN A 70 18.33 -10.28 -11.43
N TRP A 71 17.68 -11.07 -10.57
CA TRP A 71 17.60 -12.51 -10.73
C TRP A 71 16.90 -12.91 -12.04
N GLY A 72 15.80 -12.23 -12.39
CA GLY A 72 15.12 -12.45 -13.66
C GLY A 72 16.01 -12.17 -14.88
N LYS A 73 16.82 -11.10 -14.83
CA LYS A 73 17.82 -10.80 -15.88
C LYS A 73 18.88 -11.90 -15.98
N LEU A 74 19.45 -12.32 -14.86
CA LEU A 74 20.44 -13.39 -14.80
C LEU A 74 19.89 -14.72 -15.35
N LEU A 75 18.63 -15.05 -15.03
CA LEU A 75 17.96 -16.24 -15.54
C LEU A 75 17.73 -16.14 -17.06
N LEU A 76 17.36 -14.96 -17.57
CA LEU A 76 17.20 -14.73 -19.00
C LEU A 76 18.54 -14.85 -19.75
N GLU A 77 19.62 -14.33 -19.16
CA GLU A 77 20.98 -14.51 -19.68
C GLU A 77 21.34 -16.00 -19.72
N GLN A 78 21.14 -16.75 -18.63
CA GLN A 78 21.46 -18.18 -18.55
C GLN A 78 20.65 -19.03 -19.53
N THR A 79 19.36 -18.75 -19.69
CA THR A 79 18.47 -19.54 -20.56
C THR A 79 18.74 -19.28 -22.05
N THR A 80 19.21 -18.09 -22.42
CA THR A 80 19.52 -17.74 -23.82
C THR A 80 20.60 -18.65 -24.43
N TRP A 81 21.54 -19.14 -23.62
CA TRP A 81 22.60 -20.04 -24.08
C TRP A 81 22.19 -21.52 -24.16
N SER A 82 21.04 -21.92 -23.59
CA SER A 82 20.76 -23.33 -23.32
C SER A 82 19.80 -24.03 -24.29
N THR A 83 18.85 -23.32 -24.92
CA THR A 83 17.68 -24.06 -25.48
C THR A 83 17.80 -24.51 -26.94
N GLN A 84 18.41 -23.73 -27.85
CA GLN A 84 18.48 -24.12 -29.27
C GLN A 84 19.82 -23.83 -29.95
N SER A 85 20.37 -22.62 -29.77
CA SER A 85 21.57 -22.20 -30.50
C SER A 85 22.82 -23.02 -30.16
N ARG A 86 23.00 -23.37 -28.89
CA ARG A 86 24.15 -24.17 -28.43
C ARG A 86 24.03 -25.63 -28.86
N VAL A 87 22.83 -26.22 -28.76
CA VAL A 87 22.60 -27.61 -29.18
C VAL A 87 22.82 -27.74 -30.68
N GLN A 88 22.24 -26.84 -31.48
CA GLN A 88 22.45 -26.80 -32.92
C GLN A 88 23.93 -26.62 -33.27
N ARG A 89 24.63 -25.68 -32.63
CA ARG A 89 26.06 -25.47 -32.88
C ARG A 89 26.91 -26.69 -32.52
N ILE A 90 26.63 -27.36 -31.41
CA ILE A 90 27.33 -28.60 -31.05
C ILE A 90 27.03 -29.68 -32.09
N ALA A 91 25.77 -29.84 -32.50
CA ALA A 91 25.38 -30.79 -33.54
C ALA A 91 26.10 -30.51 -34.87
N GLU A 92 26.13 -29.26 -35.32
CA GLU A 92 26.77 -28.86 -36.57
C GLU A 92 28.31 -28.91 -36.51
N GLN A 93 28.92 -28.37 -35.46
CA GLN A 93 30.37 -28.19 -35.39
C GLN A 93 31.12 -29.39 -34.80
N GLN A 94 30.58 -30.05 -33.77
CA GLN A 94 31.26 -31.19 -33.13
C GLN A 94 30.84 -32.54 -33.71
N LEU A 95 29.55 -32.67 -34.07
CA LEU A 95 29.01 -33.91 -34.64
C LEU A 95 28.93 -33.88 -36.16
N GLY A 96 29.24 -32.74 -36.80
CA GLY A 96 29.19 -32.61 -38.26
C GLY A 96 27.78 -32.77 -38.85
N MET A 97 26.73 -32.64 -38.01
CA MET A 97 25.35 -32.79 -38.47
C MET A 97 24.99 -31.63 -39.39
N GLN A 98 24.33 -31.94 -40.50
CA GLN A 98 23.75 -30.96 -41.40
C GLN A 98 22.24 -31.14 -41.39
N LEU A 99 21.51 -30.06 -41.67
CA LEU A 99 20.07 -30.14 -41.76
C LEU A 99 19.70 -31.02 -42.97
N PRO A 100 19.01 -32.17 -42.77
CA PRO A 100 18.71 -33.06 -43.87
C PRO A 100 17.75 -32.39 -44.85
N SER A 101 17.96 -32.64 -46.15
CA SER A 101 17.05 -32.17 -47.19
C SER A 101 15.73 -32.95 -47.14
N ALA A 102 14.63 -32.39 -47.64
CA ALA A 102 13.32 -33.05 -47.64
C ALA A 102 13.33 -34.44 -48.31
N LYS A 103 14.31 -34.73 -49.18
CA LYS A 103 14.51 -36.03 -49.84
C LYS A 103 15.15 -37.10 -48.95
N GLU A 104 15.81 -36.70 -47.87
CA GLU A 104 16.53 -37.59 -46.95
C GLU A 104 15.68 -38.02 -45.75
N VAL A 105 14.51 -37.39 -45.57
CA VAL A 105 13.56 -37.72 -44.51
C VAL A 105 12.69 -38.90 -44.95
N ILE A 106 12.95 -40.08 -44.37
CA ILE A 106 12.09 -41.25 -44.54
C ILE A 106 11.05 -41.31 -43.42
N LEU A 107 9.77 -41.41 -43.78
CA LEU A 107 8.69 -41.68 -42.84
C LEU A 107 8.62 -43.19 -42.63
N VAL A 108 8.98 -43.63 -41.42
CA VAL A 108 8.78 -45.02 -41.01
C VAL A 108 7.37 -45.13 -40.43
N ASN A 109 6.48 -45.82 -41.11
CA ASN A 109 5.17 -46.16 -40.56
C ASN A 109 5.37 -47.24 -39.49
N ALA A 110 4.82 -47.01 -38.30
CA ALA A 110 4.97 -47.90 -37.13
C ALA A 110 4.42 -49.32 -37.37
N ASP A 111 3.58 -49.49 -38.41
CA ASP A 111 2.91 -50.74 -38.73
C ASP A 111 3.85 -51.85 -39.23
N ALA A 112 5.08 -51.50 -39.65
CA ALA A 112 6.02 -52.45 -40.27
C ALA A 112 7.00 -53.15 -39.29
N MET A 113 6.92 -52.90 -37.97
CA MET A 113 7.86 -53.49 -36.98
C MET A 113 7.25 -54.57 -36.08
N ILE A 114 6.05 -55.08 -36.41
CA ILE A 114 5.36 -56.11 -35.61
C ILE A 114 5.33 -57.50 -36.31
N GLU A 115 5.95 -57.66 -37.49
CA GLU A 115 6.26 -58.99 -38.06
C GLU A 115 7.68 -59.44 -37.70
#